data_AF-A0A816Z4W4-F1
#
_entry.id   AF-A0A816Z4W4-F1
#
_cell.length_a   1.000
_cell.length_b   1.000
_cell.length_c   1.000
_cell.angle_alpha   90.00
_cell.angle_beta   90.00
_cell.angle_gamma   90.00
#
_symmetry.space_group_name_H-M   'P 1'
#
loop_
_entity.id
_entity.type
_entity.pdbx_description
1 polymer ?
#
loop_
_entity_poly.entity_id
_entity_poly.type
_entity_poly.pdbx_seq_one_letter_code
_entity_poly.pdbx_strand_id
1 'polypeptide(L)'
;MPRLNPKRAYSRAVGLKRRSDETCSDESEMSTDEEPLDMEINESDDYEPLNFNNKMIITDIADVFELCKSKCPSKYLSVLLFMTMRQMGITWRECNTYLKSIGAFSSETSHKWTESFVFGDYNEFCHEYGGGKRGECFYDCFPKIETDAKQYIVDRCSEKSADFTANDLAVFIDKKFYEITQTAKSGSSGLIRSVPSCRLDLRKWGARFENNSQRPYFEGHERLDVVEHRSQFIDYFLQRKDYYYTISDSENPAWQIPKLSPPCILLFHDESTFRSGDVSAKRCFFGNEAPFHSKGRGRSNMVSDFLVQHPSGPFFSLTENEYKKATQRYPQLQTPSDLNYYDRSATASIHIGQNSYFDNETILNQFERLFQLLQFKEQFKDHDIEIIVDNARTHSAKSHSLLDFGKSIGTRCPIDTIDYIDSRGVKQILDCYFQSGSNVGSSKGLFEISKELNIAVPDKVKLHDLRNILADHPAFKIVSSFLYTRERSSWFYFYLF
;
A
#
# COMPACT_ATOMS: atom_id res chain seq x y z
N MET A 1 -12.48 -18.56 -33.91
CA MET A 1 -11.01 -18.40 -34.01
C MET A 1 -10.31 -19.59 -33.35
N PRO A 2 -9.12 -19.99 -33.81
CA PRO A 2 -8.52 -21.30 -33.54
C PRO A 2 -7.84 -21.40 -32.17
N ARG A 3 -7.86 -22.64 -31.64
CA ARG A 3 -7.39 -23.07 -30.32
C ARG A 3 -5.86 -23.00 -30.20
N LEU A 4 -5.36 -22.34 -29.15
CA LEU A 4 -3.96 -22.43 -28.74
C LEU A 4 -3.76 -23.61 -27.78
N ASN A 5 -2.77 -24.44 -28.11
CA ASN A 5 -2.32 -25.62 -27.37
C ASN A 5 -1.58 -25.23 -26.07
N PRO A 6 -1.81 -25.94 -24.94
CA PRO A 6 -1.01 -25.78 -23.74
C PRO A 6 0.22 -26.72 -23.77
N LYS A 7 1.41 -26.16 -23.59
CA LYS A 7 2.66 -26.86 -23.21
C LYS A 7 3.22 -26.06 -22.02
N ARG A 8 3.76 -26.61 -20.93
CA ARG A 8 4.14 -27.97 -20.54
C ARG A 8 4.27 -27.92 -19.01
N ALA A 9 3.63 -28.84 -18.31
CA ALA A 9 3.86 -29.06 -16.88
C ALA A 9 5.27 -29.67 -16.67
N TYR A 10 6.03 -29.12 -15.73
CA TYR A 10 7.16 -29.83 -15.12
C TYR A 10 6.75 -30.27 -13.72
N SER A 11 6.46 -31.55 -13.60
CA SER A 11 6.41 -32.30 -12.36
C SER A 11 7.82 -32.44 -11.77
N ARG A 12 8.00 -32.13 -10.50
CA ARG A 12 9.01 -32.81 -9.68
C ARG A 12 8.38 -33.22 -8.35
N ALA A 13 8.46 -34.53 -8.13
CA ALA A 13 7.92 -35.24 -6.99
C ALA A 13 8.76 -35.00 -5.73
N VAL A 14 8.02 -34.82 -4.64
CA VAL A 14 8.18 -35.37 -3.29
C VAL A 14 9.37 -36.31 -3.05
N GLY A 15 10.08 -36.02 -1.96
CA GLY A 15 10.46 -37.05 -0.99
C GLY A 15 11.85 -36.90 -0.40
N LEU A 16 11.97 -36.39 0.83
CA LEU A 16 12.64 -37.12 1.92
C LEU A 16 12.39 -36.45 3.28
N LYS A 17 11.73 -37.23 4.15
CA LYS A 17 11.64 -37.05 5.60
C LYS A 17 13.04 -37.08 6.22
N ARG A 18 13.31 -36.21 7.19
CA ARG A 18 13.99 -36.62 8.42
C ARG A 18 13.51 -35.81 9.61
N ARG A 19 13.32 -36.57 10.68
CA ARG A 19 12.69 -36.28 11.96
C ARG A 19 13.82 -36.45 12.98
N SER A 20 13.98 -35.50 13.89
CA SER A 20 14.57 -35.74 15.21
C SER A 20 14.25 -34.53 16.08
N ASP A 21 13.31 -34.80 16.99
CA ASP A 21 13.15 -34.13 18.27
C ASP A 21 14.47 -34.23 19.04
N GLU A 22 14.89 -33.14 19.69
CA GLU A 22 15.72 -33.22 20.89
C GLU A 22 15.50 -31.95 21.72
N THR A 23 14.64 -32.10 22.73
CA THR A 23 14.61 -31.29 23.94
C THR A 23 15.91 -31.50 24.72
N CYS A 24 16.57 -30.44 25.17
CA CYS A 24 17.45 -30.51 26.33
C CYS A 24 17.42 -29.20 27.11
N SER A 25 17.42 -29.40 28.42
CA SER A 25 17.11 -28.55 29.54
C SER A 25 18.29 -27.70 30.03
N ASP A 26 17.92 -26.61 30.71
CA ASP A 26 18.44 -26.07 31.96
C ASP A 26 19.95 -25.81 32.18
N GLU A 27 20.17 -24.54 32.53
CA GLU A 27 20.96 -24.04 33.68
C GLU A 27 22.42 -24.51 33.85
N SER A 28 23.33 -23.58 33.62
CA SER A 28 24.44 -23.38 34.55
C SER A 28 24.85 -21.90 34.56
N GLU A 29 24.57 -21.26 35.70
CA GLU A 29 25.18 -20.02 36.15
C GLU A 29 26.71 -20.17 36.10
N MET A 30 27.39 -19.18 35.51
CA MET A 30 28.82 -19.00 35.72
C MET A 30 29.09 -17.51 35.96
N SER A 31 29.19 -17.19 37.25
CA SER A 31 29.75 -15.96 37.76
C SER A 31 31.24 -15.88 37.42
N THR A 32 31.67 -14.80 36.79
CA THR A 32 33.07 -14.39 36.79
C THR A 32 33.13 -12.94 37.23
N ASP A 33 33.60 -12.77 38.46
CA ASP A 33 34.07 -11.52 39.03
C ASP A 33 35.19 -10.96 38.12
N GLU A 34 34.94 -9.82 37.46
CA GLU A 34 35.99 -9.00 36.88
C GLU A 34 36.23 -7.80 37.81
N GLU A 35 37.33 -7.88 38.57
CA GLU A 35 37.93 -6.73 39.23
C GLU A 35 38.43 -5.73 38.16
N PRO A 36 38.17 -4.41 38.31
CA PRO A 36 38.76 -3.41 37.44
C PRO A 36 40.25 -3.25 37.78
N LEU A 37 41.12 -3.70 36.88
CA LEU A 37 42.54 -3.33 36.87
C LEU A 37 42.66 -1.89 36.37
N ASP A 38 42.59 -0.94 37.30
CA ASP A 38 43.08 0.42 37.10
C ASP A 38 44.61 0.38 36.90
N MET A 39 45.05 0.21 35.65
CA MET A 39 46.40 0.60 35.24
C MET A 39 46.36 2.08 34.84
N GLU A 40 46.85 2.93 35.73
CA GLU A 40 47.33 4.26 35.39
C GLU A 40 48.41 4.13 34.29
N ILE A 41 48.01 4.36 33.04
CA ILE A 41 48.95 4.57 31.95
C ILE A 41 49.52 5.98 32.13
N ASN A 42 50.77 6.04 32.55
CA ASN A 42 51.57 7.26 32.49
C ASN A 42 51.65 7.73 31.02
N GLU A 43 50.84 8.73 30.68
CA GLU A 43 50.98 9.52 29.46
C GLU A 43 52.22 10.41 29.58
N SER A 44 53.38 9.85 29.27
CA SER A 44 54.57 10.65 28.92
C SER A 44 55.53 9.85 28.06
N ASP A 45 55.11 9.50 26.85
CA ASP A 45 56.03 9.25 25.76
C ASP A 45 55.49 9.94 24.52
N ASP A 46 56.19 10.99 24.08
CA ASP A 46 56.05 11.63 22.78
C ASP A 46 56.36 10.60 21.68
N TYR A 47 55.40 9.71 21.38
CA TYR A 47 55.45 8.87 20.19
C TYR A 47 55.08 9.73 18.98
N GLU A 48 56.07 10.33 18.35
CA GLU A 48 55.91 10.80 16.97
C GLU A 48 55.48 9.59 16.12
N PRO A 49 54.30 9.60 15.47
CA PRO A 49 53.88 8.52 14.61
C PRO A 49 54.94 8.36 13.52
N LEU A 50 55.54 7.16 13.44
CA LEU A 50 56.56 6.80 12.45
C LEU A 50 56.08 7.24 11.07
N ASN A 51 56.67 8.32 10.57
CA ASN A 51 56.38 8.80 9.22
C ASN A 51 57.02 7.80 8.26
N PHE A 52 56.19 6.88 7.75
CA PHE A 52 56.60 5.80 6.85
C PHE A 52 57.31 6.32 5.59
N ASN A 53 57.20 7.62 5.28
CA ASN A 53 57.96 8.29 4.23
C ASN A 53 59.45 8.51 4.54
N ASN A 54 59.95 8.14 5.73
CA ASN A 54 61.38 8.04 5.93
C ASN A 54 61.94 6.97 4.98
N LYS A 55 62.52 7.47 3.86
CA LYS A 55 62.95 6.70 2.68
C LYS A 55 63.78 5.46 2.97
N MET A 56 64.39 5.37 4.15
CA MET A 56 65.26 4.26 4.57
C MET A 56 64.53 2.91 4.68
N ILE A 57 63.28 2.86 5.16
CA ILE A 57 62.58 1.58 5.35
C ILE A 57 61.96 1.08 4.03
N ILE A 58 61.52 2.02 3.18
CA ILE A 58 60.84 1.74 1.91
C ILE A 58 61.78 1.06 0.89
N THR A 59 63.03 1.51 0.80
CA THR A 59 64.03 0.93 -0.11
C THR A 59 64.46 -0.46 0.33
N ASP A 60 64.68 -0.66 1.63
CA ASP A 60 65.12 -1.95 2.16
C ASP A 60 64.03 -3.01 1.98
N ILE A 61 62.76 -2.65 2.20
CA ILE A 61 61.63 -3.56 1.93
C ILE A 61 61.50 -3.85 0.43
N ALA A 62 61.78 -2.87 -0.45
CA ALA A 62 61.74 -3.08 -1.90
C ALA A 62 62.86 -4.04 -2.36
N ASP A 63 64.06 -3.88 -1.82
CA ASP A 63 65.20 -4.75 -2.11
C ASP A 63 64.96 -6.18 -1.60
N VAL A 64 64.40 -6.32 -0.39
CA VAL A 64 63.97 -7.62 0.15
C VAL A 64 62.87 -8.24 -0.71
N PHE A 65 61.91 -7.43 -1.16
CA PHE A 65 60.85 -7.90 -2.06
C PHE A 65 61.43 -8.43 -3.36
N GLU A 66 62.34 -7.69 -4.00
CA GLU A 66 63.01 -8.10 -5.24
C GLU A 66 63.88 -9.35 -5.05
N LEU A 67 64.63 -9.43 -3.95
CA LEU A 67 65.45 -10.60 -3.61
C LEU A 67 64.56 -11.86 -3.48
N CYS A 68 63.42 -11.73 -2.80
CA CYS A 68 62.48 -12.81 -2.55
C CYS A 68 61.67 -13.23 -3.80
N LYS A 69 61.49 -12.37 -4.82
CA LYS A 69 60.76 -12.70 -6.06
C LYS A 69 61.30 -13.96 -6.74
N SER A 70 62.60 -14.22 -6.64
CA SER A 70 63.24 -15.40 -7.24
C SER A 70 62.89 -16.72 -6.55
N LYS A 71 62.38 -16.66 -5.32
CA LYS A 71 62.09 -17.83 -4.47
C LYS A 71 60.61 -17.98 -4.12
N CYS A 72 59.83 -16.90 -4.21
CA CYS A 72 58.44 -16.86 -3.80
C CYS A 72 57.60 -16.12 -4.86
N PRO A 73 56.42 -16.64 -5.25
CA PRO A 73 55.58 -15.95 -6.22
C PRO A 73 55.19 -14.56 -5.71
N SER A 74 55.22 -13.56 -6.58
CA SER A 74 54.97 -12.15 -6.22
C SER A 74 53.62 -11.93 -5.54
N LYS A 75 52.64 -12.81 -5.77
CA LYS A 75 51.35 -12.86 -5.07
C LYS A 75 51.51 -12.96 -3.55
N TYR A 76 52.28 -13.93 -3.07
CA TYR A 76 52.48 -14.16 -1.64
C TYR A 76 53.18 -12.98 -0.99
N LEU A 77 54.24 -12.49 -1.63
CA LEU A 77 55.01 -11.35 -1.13
C LEU A 77 54.15 -10.09 -1.08
N SER A 78 53.33 -9.83 -2.11
CA SER A 78 52.46 -8.66 -2.16
C SER A 78 51.40 -8.70 -1.06
N VAL A 79 50.84 -9.88 -0.78
CA VAL A 79 49.82 -10.09 0.26
C VAL A 79 50.40 -9.91 1.65
N LEU A 80 51.53 -10.55 1.95
CA LEU A 80 52.20 -10.40 3.25
C LEU A 80 52.61 -8.96 3.51
N LEU A 81 53.17 -8.30 2.49
CA LEU A 81 53.58 -6.91 2.58
C LEU A 81 52.38 -5.98 2.78
N PHE A 82 51.30 -6.19 2.04
CA PHE A 82 50.04 -5.47 2.23
C PHE A 82 49.48 -5.67 3.65
N MET A 83 49.36 -6.90 4.13
CA MET A 83 48.90 -7.22 5.49
C MET A 83 49.76 -6.51 6.55
N THR A 84 51.07 -6.51 6.38
CA THR A 84 52.03 -5.90 7.32
C THR A 84 51.85 -4.38 7.34
N MET A 85 51.77 -3.73 6.18
CA MET A 85 51.54 -2.28 6.11
C MET A 85 50.18 -1.90 6.70
N ARG A 86 49.14 -2.70 6.48
CA ARG A 86 47.82 -2.47 7.09
C ARG A 86 47.83 -2.66 8.60
N GLN A 87 48.58 -3.64 9.11
CA GLN A 87 48.80 -3.84 10.55
C GLN A 87 49.53 -2.65 11.19
N MET A 88 50.44 -2.01 10.43
CA MET A 88 51.15 -0.79 10.83
C MET A 88 50.34 0.50 10.67
N GLY A 89 49.05 0.41 10.31
CA GLY A 89 48.17 1.58 10.16
C GLY A 89 48.39 2.40 8.89
N ILE A 90 49.22 1.92 7.94
CA ILE A 90 49.50 2.64 6.69
C ILE A 90 48.25 2.68 5.83
N THR A 91 47.88 3.87 5.34
CA THR A 91 46.63 4.04 4.61
C THR A 91 46.62 3.22 3.32
N TRP A 92 45.43 2.88 2.83
CA TRP A 92 45.28 2.11 1.59
C TRP A 92 45.96 2.77 0.38
N ARG A 93 45.89 4.10 0.30
CA ARG A 93 46.48 4.90 -0.78
C ARG A 93 48.01 4.83 -0.77
N GLU A 94 48.60 4.92 0.41
CA GLU A 94 50.04 4.78 0.61
C GLU A 94 50.49 3.37 0.29
N CYS A 95 49.78 2.35 0.80
CA CYS A 95 50.01 0.95 0.44
C CYS A 95 49.99 0.77 -1.08
N ASN A 96 49.00 1.35 -1.78
CA ASN A 96 48.84 1.13 -3.22
C ASN A 96 49.97 1.81 -4.01
N THR A 97 50.32 3.04 -3.62
CA THR A 97 51.41 3.80 -4.22
C THR A 97 52.73 3.05 -4.04
N TYR A 98 52.96 2.54 -2.82
CA TYR A 98 54.16 1.79 -2.49
C TYR A 98 54.23 0.46 -3.25
N LEU A 99 53.20 -0.39 -3.17
CA LEU A 99 53.16 -1.67 -3.87
C LEU A 99 53.38 -1.51 -5.38
N LYS A 100 52.73 -0.50 -6.00
CA LYS A 100 52.95 -0.22 -7.43
C LYS A 100 54.38 0.21 -7.74
N SER A 101 55.01 0.98 -6.83
CA SER A 101 56.39 1.46 -7.02
C SER A 101 57.43 0.33 -7.06
N ILE A 102 57.16 -0.80 -6.39
CA ILE A 102 58.05 -1.98 -6.34
C ILE A 102 57.63 -3.12 -7.29
N GLY A 103 56.61 -2.87 -8.13
CA GLY A 103 56.05 -3.87 -9.04
C GLY A 103 55.31 -5.01 -8.33
N ALA A 104 54.80 -4.77 -7.13
CA ALA A 104 53.89 -5.68 -6.43
C ALA A 104 52.44 -5.52 -6.94
N PHE A 105 51.54 -6.37 -6.47
CA PHE A 105 50.11 -6.25 -6.76
C PHE A 105 49.52 -4.99 -6.17
N SER A 106 48.48 -4.42 -6.79
CA SER A 106 47.80 -3.25 -6.23
C SER A 106 47.22 -3.58 -4.85
N SER A 107 46.90 -2.56 -4.04
CA SER A 107 46.23 -2.80 -2.76
C SER A 107 44.90 -3.54 -2.94
N GLU A 108 44.15 -3.28 -4.03
CA GLU A 108 42.90 -4.01 -4.30
C GLU A 108 43.13 -5.50 -4.51
N THR A 109 44.05 -5.86 -5.40
CA THR A 109 44.38 -7.27 -5.66
C THR A 109 45.01 -7.94 -4.44
N SER A 110 45.87 -7.22 -3.70
CA SER A 110 46.51 -7.75 -2.48
C SER A 110 45.48 -7.99 -1.36
N HIS A 111 44.49 -7.11 -1.20
CA HIS A 111 43.44 -7.30 -0.21
C HIS A 111 42.54 -8.50 -0.53
N LYS A 112 42.14 -8.67 -1.79
CA LYS A 112 41.40 -9.87 -2.22
C LYS A 112 42.13 -11.15 -1.82
N TRP A 113 43.42 -11.22 -2.16
CA TRP A 113 44.22 -12.39 -1.86
C TRP A 113 44.51 -12.53 -0.36
N THR A 114 44.50 -11.42 0.40
CA THR A 114 44.52 -11.45 1.87
C THR A 114 43.26 -12.12 2.42
N GLU A 115 42.07 -11.75 1.95
CA GLU A 115 40.81 -12.40 2.36
C GLU A 115 40.84 -13.90 2.05
N SER A 116 41.33 -14.28 0.85
CA SER A 116 41.49 -15.69 0.47
C SER A 116 42.52 -16.41 1.33
N PHE A 117 43.61 -15.74 1.71
CA PHE A 117 44.68 -16.28 2.55
C PHE A 117 44.26 -16.48 4.00
N VAL A 118 43.50 -15.53 4.57
CA VAL A 118 43.10 -15.53 5.98
C VAL A 118 41.82 -16.34 6.20
N PHE A 119 40.84 -16.22 5.31
CA PHE A 119 39.50 -16.77 5.49
C PHE A 119 39.09 -17.80 4.42
N GLY A 120 39.83 -17.90 3.32
CA GLY A 120 39.49 -18.75 2.16
C GLY A 120 40.18 -20.12 2.14
N ASP A 121 39.97 -20.85 1.05
CA ASP A 121 40.70 -22.10 0.78
C ASP A 121 42.15 -21.78 0.40
N TYR A 122 43.10 -22.29 1.18
CA TYR A 122 44.53 -22.14 0.90
C TYR A 122 44.89 -22.62 -0.52
N ASN A 123 44.18 -23.62 -1.06
CA ASN A 123 44.39 -24.08 -2.43
C ASN A 123 43.97 -23.04 -3.48
N GLU A 124 42.90 -22.28 -3.24
CA GLU A 124 42.50 -21.17 -4.11
C GLU A 124 43.56 -20.06 -4.12
N PHE A 125 44.14 -19.79 -2.94
CA PHE A 125 45.28 -18.88 -2.84
C PHE A 125 46.53 -19.41 -3.53
N CYS A 126 46.82 -20.71 -3.46
CA CYS A 126 47.98 -21.33 -4.10
C CYS A 126 47.88 -21.39 -5.62
N HIS A 127 46.73 -21.78 -6.17
CA HIS A 127 46.59 -22.03 -7.59
C HIS A 127 46.40 -20.73 -8.38
N GLU A 128 47.38 -20.41 -9.23
CA GLU A 128 47.22 -19.40 -10.29
C GLU A 128 46.30 -19.97 -11.36
N TYR A 129 44.99 -19.96 -11.13
CA TYR A 129 44.04 -20.19 -12.21
C TYR A 129 44.08 -18.97 -13.15
N GLY A 130 45.05 -18.98 -14.07
CA GLY A 130 45.16 -18.10 -15.24
C GLY A 130 44.05 -18.34 -16.26
N GLY A 131 42.85 -18.68 -15.80
CA GLY A 131 41.67 -18.93 -16.63
C GLY A 131 41.03 -17.62 -17.04
N GLY A 132 41.69 -16.84 -17.91
CA GLY A 132 41.11 -15.89 -18.88
C GLY A 132 40.02 -14.90 -18.42
N LYS A 133 39.75 -14.73 -17.13
CA LYS A 133 38.74 -13.78 -16.65
C LYS A 133 39.23 -12.37 -16.95
N ARG A 134 38.55 -11.73 -17.90
CA ARG A 134 38.75 -10.33 -18.29
C ARG A 134 38.39 -9.42 -17.11
N GLY A 135 39.38 -9.06 -16.31
CA GLY A 135 39.28 -8.11 -15.20
C GLY A 135 38.63 -8.69 -13.94
N GLU A 136 39.21 -8.39 -12.78
CA GLU A 136 38.60 -8.65 -11.47
C GLU A 136 37.35 -7.78 -11.32
N CYS A 137 36.25 -8.34 -10.82
CA CYS A 137 35.05 -7.57 -10.54
C CYS A 137 35.21 -6.82 -9.21
N PHE A 138 34.53 -5.68 -9.05
CA PHE A 138 34.60 -4.87 -7.82
C PHE A 138 34.37 -5.69 -6.53
N TYR A 139 33.42 -6.63 -6.56
CA TYR A 139 33.12 -7.47 -5.40
C TYR A 139 34.12 -8.59 -5.17
N ASP A 140 34.91 -8.97 -6.17
CA ASP A 140 36.05 -9.88 -5.96
C ASP A 140 37.09 -9.23 -5.04
N CYS A 141 37.24 -7.90 -5.14
CA CYS A 141 38.15 -7.13 -4.27
C CYS A 141 37.51 -6.72 -2.95
N PHE A 142 36.18 -6.65 -2.87
CA PHE A 142 35.46 -6.19 -1.68
C PHE A 142 34.25 -7.09 -1.38
N PRO A 143 34.46 -8.37 -1.02
CA PRO A 143 33.38 -9.34 -0.84
C PRO A 143 32.45 -8.95 0.32
N LYS A 144 32.98 -8.34 1.37
CA LYS A 144 32.18 -7.84 2.50
C LYS A 144 31.16 -6.76 2.08
N ILE A 145 31.54 -5.89 1.14
CA ILE A 145 30.61 -4.88 0.61
C ILE A 145 29.46 -5.54 -0.16
N GLU A 146 29.71 -6.63 -0.88
CA GLU A 146 28.63 -7.37 -1.56
C GLU A 146 27.63 -7.95 -0.57
N THR A 147 28.11 -8.58 0.49
CA THR A 147 27.26 -9.18 1.54
C THR A 147 26.42 -8.12 2.24
N ASP A 148 27.05 -7.02 2.69
CA ASP A 148 26.35 -5.91 3.34
C ASP A 148 25.34 -5.25 2.40
N ALA A 149 25.69 -5.09 1.11
CA ALA A 149 24.80 -4.52 0.10
C ALA A 149 23.58 -5.41 -0.13
N LYS A 150 23.75 -6.73 -0.24
CA LYS A 150 22.64 -7.68 -0.37
C LYS A 150 21.70 -7.59 0.82
N GLN A 151 22.23 -7.55 2.05
CA GLN A 151 21.41 -7.41 3.26
C GLN A 151 20.66 -6.07 3.27
N TYR A 152 21.35 -4.97 2.99
CA TYR A 152 20.74 -3.64 2.91
C TYR A 152 19.56 -3.60 1.93
N ILE A 153 19.69 -4.25 0.77
CA ILE A 153 18.62 -4.28 -0.21
C ILE A 153 17.43 -5.10 0.29
N VAL A 154 17.66 -6.27 0.88
CA VAL A 154 16.60 -7.10 1.45
C VAL A 154 15.80 -6.31 2.49
N ASP A 155 16.49 -5.62 3.39
CA ASP A 155 15.86 -4.80 4.43
C ASP A 155 15.03 -3.66 3.80
N ARG A 156 15.63 -2.89 2.89
CA ARG A 156 14.98 -1.75 2.22
C ARG A 156 13.81 -2.16 1.32
N CYS A 157 13.89 -3.30 0.65
CA CYS A 157 12.81 -3.86 -0.17
C CYS A 157 11.68 -4.45 0.69
N SER A 158 11.95 -4.83 1.92
CA SER A 158 10.96 -5.35 2.87
C SER A 158 10.15 -4.24 3.56
N GLU A 159 10.63 -3.00 3.51
CA GLU A 159 9.94 -1.86 4.09
C GLU A 159 8.63 -1.50 3.34
N LYS A 160 7.62 -1.07 4.09
CA LYS A 160 6.31 -0.68 3.54
C LYS A 160 6.38 0.54 2.60
N SER A 161 7.36 1.41 2.75
CA SER A 161 7.56 2.60 1.90
C SER A 161 7.88 2.23 0.47
N ALA A 162 8.72 1.20 0.29
CA ALA A 162 9.26 0.71 -0.99
C ALA A 162 9.72 1.84 -1.93
N ASP A 163 10.46 2.78 -1.36
CA ASP A 163 11.09 3.92 -2.03
C ASP A 163 12.53 3.63 -2.47
N PHE A 164 12.99 2.39 -2.30
CA PHE A 164 14.33 1.96 -2.66
C PHE A 164 14.61 2.08 -4.17
N THR A 165 15.79 2.63 -4.49
CA THR A 165 16.30 2.84 -5.84
C THR A 165 17.73 2.32 -5.99
N ALA A 166 18.17 2.13 -7.24
CA ALA A 166 19.57 1.82 -7.52
C ALA A 166 20.54 2.94 -7.10
N ASN A 167 20.07 4.17 -6.91
CA ASN A 167 20.88 5.26 -6.37
C ASN A 167 21.16 5.05 -4.88
N ASP A 168 20.17 4.58 -4.12
CA ASP A 168 20.35 4.29 -2.70
C ASP A 168 21.40 3.20 -2.48
N LEU A 169 21.38 2.16 -3.32
CA LEU A 169 22.43 1.14 -3.34
C LEU A 169 23.81 1.73 -3.66
N ALA A 170 23.89 2.63 -4.65
CA ALA A 170 25.16 3.23 -5.05
C ALA A 170 25.74 4.11 -3.93
N VAL A 171 24.90 4.89 -3.24
CA VAL A 171 25.28 5.69 -2.07
C VAL A 171 25.72 4.80 -0.90
N PHE A 172 25.00 3.70 -0.66
CA PHE A 172 25.37 2.73 0.37
C PHE A 172 26.74 2.11 0.11
N ILE A 173 27.00 1.64 -1.12
CA ILE A 173 28.29 1.06 -1.52
C ILE A 173 29.42 2.08 -1.41
N ASP A 174 29.18 3.32 -1.83
CA ASP A 174 30.14 4.42 -1.73
C ASP A 174 30.56 4.64 -0.26
N LYS A 175 29.59 4.75 0.64
CA LYS A 175 29.83 4.88 2.08
C LYS A 175 30.64 3.69 2.63
N LYS A 176 30.22 2.45 2.33
CA LYS A 176 30.90 1.23 2.81
C LYS A 176 32.33 1.11 2.31
N PHE A 177 32.62 1.53 1.08
CA PHE A 177 33.96 1.53 0.53
C PHE A 177 34.91 2.44 1.33
N TYR A 178 34.49 3.66 1.64
CA TYR A 178 35.32 4.59 2.42
C TYR A 178 35.50 4.14 3.88
N GLU A 179 34.48 3.51 4.48
CA GLU A 179 34.58 2.88 5.81
C GLU A 179 35.66 1.79 5.85
N ILE A 180 35.68 0.89 4.85
CA ILE A 180 36.61 -0.24 4.80
C ILE A 180 38.04 0.21 4.44
N THR A 181 38.17 1.11 3.48
CA THR A 181 39.48 1.57 2.99
C THR A 181 40.12 2.62 3.89
N GLN A 182 39.36 3.20 4.83
CA GLN A 182 39.77 4.33 5.68
C GLN A 182 40.29 5.51 4.85
N THR A 183 39.70 5.73 3.67
CA THR A 183 40.05 6.85 2.81
C THR A 183 39.01 7.95 2.90
N ALA A 184 39.44 9.20 2.74
CA ALA A 184 38.52 10.34 2.68
C ALA A 184 38.04 10.55 1.23
N LYS A 185 36.74 10.77 1.07
CA LYS A 185 36.14 11.15 -0.21
C LYS A 185 36.63 12.56 -0.60
N SER A 186 37.33 12.67 -1.72
CA SER A 186 37.68 13.98 -2.28
C SER A 186 36.41 14.64 -2.84
N GLY A 187 36.19 15.92 -2.55
CA GLY A 187 34.90 16.63 -2.72
C GLY A 187 34.28 16.68 -4.13
N SER A 188 34.96 16.18 -5.15
CA SER A 188 34.48 16.07 -6.54
C SER A 188 34.46 14.64 -7.09
N SER A 189 34.78 13.63 -6.27
CA SER A 189 34.77 12.23 -6.72
C SER A 189 33.33 11.72 -6.88
N GLY A 190 33.03 11.16 -8.06
CA GLY A 190 31.78 10.46 -8.31
C GLY A 190 31.62 9.23 -7.42
N LEU A 191 30.46 8.56 -7.51
CA LEU A 191 30.22 7.32 -6.75
C LEU A 191 31.23 6.25 -7.17
N ILE A 192 31.80 5.54 -6.18
CA ILE A 192 32.74 4.42 -6.40
C ILE A 192 32.13 3.38 -7.34
N ARG A 193 30.82 3.17 -7.21
CA ARG A 193 30.05 2.32 -8.11
C ARG A 193 28.91 3.11 -8.73
N SER A 194 28.87 3.15 -10.06
CA SER A 194 27.86 3.94 -10.78
C SER A 194 26.44 3.38 -10.57
N VAL A 195 25.42 4.24 -10.65
CA VAL A 195 24.01 3.83 -10.61
C VAL A 195 23.68 2.80 -11.70
N PRO A 196 24.16 2.94 -12.97
CA PRO A 196 24.01 1.88 -13.98
C PRO A 196 24.61 0.53 -13.58
N SER A 197 25.81 0.51 -12.97
CA SER A 197 26.42 -0.72 -12.47
C SER A 197 25.55 -1.36 -11.38
N CYS A 198 25.07 -0.56 -10.43
CA CYS A 198 24.20 -1.02 -9.35
C CYS A 198 22.88 -1.64 -9.86
N ARG A 199 22.32 -1.14 -10.97
CA ARG A 199 21.17 -1.79 -11.63
C ARG A 199 21.49 -3.18 -12.16
N LEU A 200 22.70 -3.37 -12.70
CA LEU A 200 23.14 -4.69 -13.16
C LEU A 200 23.34 -5.65 -11.98
N ASP A 201 23.85 -5.16 -10.85
CA ASP A 201 24.04 -5.98 -9.65
C ASP A 201 22.72 -6.40 -9.06
N LEU A 202 21.77 -5.48 -8.91
CA LEU A 202 20.40 -5.79 -8.50
C LEU A 202 19.82 -6.93 -9.34
N ARG A 203 19.91 -6.82 -10.68
CA ARG A 203 19.44 -7.88 -11.57
C ARG A 203 20.17 -9.20 -11.38
N LYS A 204 21.50 -9.18 -11.19
CA LYS A 204 22.31 -10.39 -10.93
C LYS A 204 21.94 -11.05 -9.59
N TRP A 205 21.61 -10.25 -8.58
CA TRP A 205 21.22 -10.73 -7.26
C TRP A 205 19.74 -11.16 -7.18
N GLY A 206 19.02 -11.13 -8.31
CA GLY A 206 17.64 -11.62 -8.40
C GLY A 206 16.57 -10.55 -8.19
N ALA A 207 16.94 -9.27 -8.16
CA ALA A 207 15.97 -8.17 -8.10
C ALA A 207 15.03 -8.19 -9.31
N ARG A 208 13.75 -7.98 -9.06
CA ARG A 208 12.74 -7.78 -10.11
C ARG A 208 12.16 -6.38 -9.99
N PHE A 209 12.10 -5.67 -11.11
CA PHE A 209 11.44 -4.37 -11.20
C PHE A 209 10.07 -4.57 -11.83
N GLU A 210 9.06 -4.77 -11.00
CA GLU A 210 7.70 -5.09 -11.45
C GLU A 210 6.73 -3.97 -11.06
N ASN A 211 5.63 -3.89 -11.82
CA ASN A 211 4.51 -3.04 -11.45
C ASN A 211 3.83 -3.67 -10.22
N ASN A 212 3.50 -2.84 -9.24
CA ASN A 212 2.74 -3.26 -8.07
C ASN A 212 1.30 -3.65 -8.46
N SER A 213 1.13 -4.89 -8.90
CA SER A 213 -0.15 -5.43 -9.37
C SER A 213 -0.90 -6.19 -8.27
N GLN A 214 -0.23 -6.57 -7.18
CA GLN A 214 -0.85 -7.27 -6.07
C GLN A 214 -1.69 -6.28 -5.24
N ARG A 215 -3.02 -6.34 -5.44
CA ARG A 215 -3.97 -5.62 -4.59
C ARG A 215 -4.44 -6.56 -3.48
N PRO A 216 -4.43 -6.13 -2.20
CA PRO A 216 -4.85 -6.95 -1.06
C PRO A 216 -6.29 -7.48 -1.12
N TYR A 217 -7.11 -6.93 -2.01
CA TYR A 217 -8.55 -7.13 -2.02
C TYR A 217 -9.03 -8.33 -2.86
N PHE A 218 -8.13 -9.05 -3.55
CA PHE A 218 -8.54 -10.11 -4.48
C PHE A 218 -8.92 -11.44 -3.81
N GLU A 219 -8.45 -11.74 -2.59
CA GLU A 219 -8.63 -13.07 -1.99
C GLU A 219 -10.10 -13.45 -1.69
N GLY A 220 -11.00 -12.45 -1.56
CA GLY A 220 -12.42 -12.69 -1.34
C GLY A 220 -13.27 -12.81 -2.61
N HIS A 221 -12.77 -12.38 -3.77
CA HIS A 221 -13.57 -12.20 -4.99
C HIS A 221 -13.94 -13.51 -5.70
N GLU A 222 -13.21 -14.58 -5.42
CA GLU A 222 -13.35 -15.89 -6.06
C GLU A 222 -14.07 -16.92 -5.17
N ARG A 223 -14.64 -16.47 -4.04
CA ARG A 223 -15.55 -17.32 -3.25
C ARG A 223 -16.78 -17.66 -4.09
N LEU A 224 -17.26 -18.91 -3.96
CA LEU A 224 -18.38 -19.41 -4.76
C LEU A 224 -19.64 -18.55 -4.67
N ASP A 225 -20.00 -18.09 -3.46
CA ASP A 225 -21.15 -17.22 -3.23
C ASP A 225 -20.98 -15.84 -3.88
N VAL A 226 -19.77 -15.27 -3.80
CA VAL A 226 -19.44 -14.00 -4.44
C VAL A 226 -19.50 -14.11 -5.97
N VAL A 227 -18.98 -15.21 -6.53
CA VAL A 227 -19.03 -15.47 -7.98
C VAL A 227 -20.47 -15.67 -8.47
N GLU A 228 -21.31 -16.35 -7.69
CA GLU A 228 -22.74 -16.51 -7.99
C GLU A 228 -23.46 -15.16 -8.00
N HIS A 229 -23.27 -14.34 -6.96
CA HIS A 229 -23.85 -12.99 -6.90
C HIS A 229 -23.38 -12.09 -8.05
N ARG A 230 -22.07 -12.12 -8.39
CA ARG A 230 -21.54 -11.38 -9.54
C ARG A 230 -22.19 -11.80 -10.86
N SER A 231 -22.47 -13.10 -11.02
CA SER A 231 -23.14 -13.62 -12.21
C SER A 231 -24.57 -13.08 -12.32
N GLN A 232 -25.32 -13.14 -11.22
CA GLN A 232 -26.69 -12.58 -11.15
C GLN A 232 -26.70 -11.07 -11.43
N PHE A 233 -25.75 -10.33 -10.88
CA PHE A 233 -25.59 -8.89 -11.12
C PHE A 233 -25.33 -8.58 -12.61
N ILE A 234 -24.43 -9.32 -13.26
CA ILE A 234 -24.16 -9.16 -14.70
C ILE A 234 -25.42 -9.52 -15.52
N ASP A 235 -26.10 -10.60 -15.18
CA ASP A 235 -27.31 -11.04 -15.88
C ASP A 235 -28.42 -9.98 -15.85
N TYR A 236 -28.57 -9.26 -14.73
CA TYR A 236 -29.50 -8.13 -14.61
C TYR A 236 -29.27 -7.07 -15.71
N PHE A 237 -28.03 -6.62 -15.89
CA PHE A 237 -27.70 -5.62 -16.92
C PHE A 237 -27.79 -6.17 -18.34
N LEU A 238 -27.37 -7.43 -18.55
CA LEU A 238 -27.45 -8.06 -19.87
C LEU A 238 -28.89 -8.22 -20.35
N GLN A 239 -29.82 -8.55 -19.45
CA GLN A 239 -31.26 -8.64 -19.74
C GLN A 239 -31.87 -7.27 -20.07
N ARG A 240 -31.30 -6.19 -19.52
CA ARG A 240 -31.79 -4.81 -19.68
C ARG A 240 -30.97 -3.98 -20.67
N LYS A 241 -30.00 -4.57 -21.38
CA LYS A 241 -29.06 -3.86 -22.25
C LYS A 241 -29.71 -2.94 -23.30
N ASP A 242 -30.89 -3.31 -23.80
CA ASP A 242 -31.61 -2.54 -24.82
C ASP A 242 -32.28 -1.26 -24.26
N TYR A 243 -32.27 -1.07 -22.93
CA TYR A 243 -32.68 0.17 -22.26
C TYR A 243 -31.53 1.16 -22.06
N TYR A 244 -30.27 0.74 -22.13
CA TYR A 244 -29.11 1.57 -21.80
C TYR A 244 -28.40 2.12 -23.03
N TYR A 245 -27.81 3.30 -22.88
CA TYR A 245 -26.85 3.83 -23.84
C TYR A 245 -25.58 2.98 -23.81
N THR A 246 -25.04 2.58 -24.95
CA THR A 246 -23.80 1.78 -25.01
C THR A 246 -22.83 2.36 -26.02
N ILE A 247 -21.58 1.89 -26.02
CA ILE A 247 -20.57 2.28 -27.00
C ILE A 247 -20.32 1.08 -27.91
N SER A 248 -20.27 1.31 -29.22
CA SER A 248 -19.98 0.25 -30.19
C SER A 248 -18.56 -0.29 -30.05
N ASP A 249 -18.38 -1.60 -30.16
CA ASP A 249 -17.06 -2.28 -30.16
C ASP A 249 -16.26 -2.13 -31.47
N SER A 250 -16.58 -1.14 -32.31
CA SER A 250 -15.89 -0.91 -33.58
C SER A 250 -14.60 -0.13 -33.40
N GLU A 251 -13.71 -0.13 -34.41
CA GLU A 251 -12.47 0.68 -34.40
C GLU A 251 -12.73 2.17 -34.14
N ASN A 252 -13.92 2.66 -34.48
CA ASN A 252 -14.38 4.02 -34.18
C ASN A 252 -15.58 3.95 -33.21
N PRO A 253 -15.33 3.94 -31.89
CA PRO A 253 -16.39 3.80 -30.89
C PRO A 253 -17.40 4.96 -31.00
N ALA A 254 -18.68 4.61 -31.16
CA ALA A 254 -19.78 5.56 -31.23
C ALA A 254 -20.90 5.16 -30.25
N TRP A 255 -21.64 6.15 -29.77
CA TRP A 255 -22.80 5.92 -28.90
C TRP A 255 -23.91 5.20 -29.65
N GLN A 256 -24.47 4.18 -29.00
CA GLN A 256 -25.65 3.45 -29.42
C GLN A 256 -26.82 3.87 -28.53
N ILE A 257 -27.91 4.28 -29.16
CA ILE A 257 -29.13 4.74 -28.48
C ILE A 257 -29.96 3.51 -28.06
N PRO A 258 -30.57 3.52 -26.87
CA PRO A 258 -31.50 2.49 -26.43
C PRO A 258 -32.59 2.18 -27.47
N LYS A 259 -32.97 0.91 -27.59
CA LYS A 259 -34.05 0.47 -28.49
C LYS A 259 -35.41 0.49 -27.80
N LEU A 260 -35.42 0.37 -26.48
CA LEU A 260 -36.62 0.30 -25.66
C LEU A 260 -36.89 1.63 -24.95
N SER A 261 -38.16 1.87 -24.64
CA SER A 261 -38.65 3.08 -23.97
C SER A 261 -39.37 2.71 -22.66
N PRO A 262 -39.25 3.53 -21.59
CA PRO A 262 -38.36 4.69 -21.51
C PRO A 262 -36.87 4.27 -21.49
N PRO A 263 -35.97 5.04 -22.12
CA PRO A 263 -34.53 4.79 -22.01
C PRO A 263 -34.07 4.95 -20.55
N CYS A 264 -33.04 4.21 -20.16
CA CYS A 264 -32.47 4.25 -18.81
C CYS A 264 -31.03 4.79 -18.83
N ILE A 265 -30.74 5.73 -17.94
CA ILE A 265 -29.40 6.29 -17.73
C ILE A 265 -28.75 5.59 -16.54
N LEU A 266 -27.56 5.04 -16.77
CA LEU A 266 -26.71 4.52 -15.70
C LEU A 266 -25.83 5.63 -15.15
N LEU A 267 -25.92 5.84 -13.84
CA LEU A 267 -24.99 6.64 -13.06
C LEU A 267 -24.14 5.72 -12.21
N PHE A 268 -22.82 5.92 -12.20
CA PHE A 268 -21.91 5.18 -11.34
C PHE A 268 -21.31 6.13 -10.31
N HIS A 269 -21.32 5.73 -9.06
CA HIS A 269 -20.76 6.52 -7.97
C HIS A 269 -19.63 5.73 -7.29
N ASP A 270 -18.55 6.45 -6.98
CA ASP A 270 -17.39 5.93 -6.26
C ASP A 270 -16.63 7.08 -5.58
N GLU A 271 -15.83 6.75 -4.57
CA GLU A 271 -14.95 7.69 -3.89
C GLU A 271 -13.47 7.32 -4.08
N SER A 272 -12.70 8.30 -4.53
CA SER A 272 -11.26 8.18 -4.73
C SER A 272 -10.48 9.06 -3.77
N THR A 273 -9.46 8.48 -3.13
CA THR A 273 -8.51 9.23 -2.30
C THR A 273 -7.22 9.47 -3.05
N PHE A 274 -6.88 10.74 -3.27
CA PHE A 274 -5.62 11.18 -3.87
C PHE A 274 -4.65 11.60 -2.77
N ARG A 275 -3.39 11.14 -2.78
CA ARG A 275 -2.40 11.48 -1.74
C ARG A 275 -1.20 12.25 -2.30
N SER A 276 -0.71 13.23 -1.54
CA SER A 276 0.52 13.96 -1.87
C SER A 276 1.74 13.07 -1.60
N GLY A 277 2.24 12.39 -2.63
CA GLY A 277 3.35 11.44 -2.50
C GLY A 277 2.98 10.01 -2.82
N ASP A 278 1.98 9.79 -3.68
CA ASP A 278 1.74 8.48 -4.27
C ASP A 278 3.04 7.94 -4.88
N VAL A 279 3.42 6.77 -4.39
CA VAL A 279 4.72 6.15 -4.68
C VAL A 279 4.70 5.61 -6.11
N SER A 280 5.85 5.61 -6.77
CA SER A 280 6.04 4.98 -8.09
C SER A 280 5.34 3.61 -8.17
N ALA A 281 4.56 3.41 -9.23
CA ALA A 281 3.88 2.15 -9.53
C ALA A 281 4.85 0.97 -9.73
N LYS A 282 6.14 1.26 -9.94
CA LYS A 282 7.22 0.27 -10.12
C LYS A 282 8.08 0.17 -8.88
N ARG A 283 8.33 -1.07 -8.43
CA ARG A 283 9.14 -1.35 -7.24
C ARG A 283 10.15 -2.47 -7.50
N CYS A 284 11.23 -2.44 -6.74
CA CYS A 284 12.26 -3.46 -6.73
C CYS A 284 11.88 -4.54 -5.69
N PHE A 285 11.76 -5.79 -6.12
CA PHE A 285 11.41 -6.94 -5.28
C PHE A 285 12.58 -7.93 -5.20
N PHE A 286 12.75 -8.56 -4.05
CA PHE A 286 13.66 -9.66 -3.81
C PHE A 286 12.89 -10.84 -3.21
N GLY A 287 13.02 -12.02 -3.82
CA GLY A 287 12.25 -13.21 -3.42
C GLY A 287 10.86 -13.30 -4.04
N ASN A 288 10.03 -14.21 -3.51
CA ASN A 288 8.67 -14.49 -4.01
C ASN A 288 7.56 -13.84 -3.15
N GLU A 289 7.90 -13.24 -2.01
CA GLU A 289 6.94 -12.65 -1.09
C GLU A 289 6.92 -11.13 -1.28
N ALA A 290 5.77 -10.59 -1.66
CA ALA A 290 5.55 -9.16 -1.72
C ALA A 290 4.87 -8.71 -0.42
N PRO A 291 5.52 -7.88 0.43
CA PRO A 291 4.91 -7.43 1.67
C PRO A 291 3.68 -6.56 1.41
N PHE A 292 2.67 -6.67 2.28
CA PHE A 292 1.49 -5.80 2.22
C PHE A 292 1.85 -4.33 2.47
N HIS A 293 1.39 -3.44 1.58
CA HIS A 293 1.82 -2.05 1.57
C HIS A 293 0.78 -1.08 2.15
N SER A 294 1.28 -0.03 2.82
CA SER A 294 0.44 1.10 3.26
C SER A 294 0.01 1.95 2.07
N LYS A 295 -1.26 2.36 2.04
CA LYS A 295 -1.82 3.27 1.02
C LYS A 295 -1.19 4.66 1.09
N GLY A 296 -0.07 4.88 0.39
CA GLY A 296 0.60 6.19 0.19
C GLY A 296 1.09 6.89 1.48
N ARG A 297 1.87 7.97 1.33
CA ARG A 297 2.20 8.92 2.42
C ARG A 297 1.70 10.31 2.05
N GLY A 298 1.54 11.19 3.04
CA GLY A 298 1.23 12.61 2.85
C GLY A 298 -0.25 13.00 3.02
N ARG A 299 -0.53 14.27 2.74
CA ARG A 299 -1.88 14.85 2.78
C ARG A 299 -2.76 14.16 1.75
N SER A 300 -4.04 13.95 2.08
CA SER A 300 -4.98 13.33 1.16
C SER A 300 -6.10 14.28 0.77
N ASN A 301 -6.68 14.06 -0.40
CA ASN A 301 -7.90 14.70 -0.86
C ASN A 301 -8.83 13.58 -1.30
N MET A 302 -9.99 13.45 -0.65
CA MET A 302 -10.98 12.46 -1.04
C MET A 302 -12.02 13.15 -1.90
N VAL A 303 -12.27 12.59 -3.08
CA VAL A 303 -13.24 13.11 -4.05
C VAL A 303 -14.25 12.02 -4.30
N SER A 304 -15.52 12.40 -4.27
CA SER A 304 -16.64 11.53 -4.61
C SER A 304 -17.37 12.12 -5.81
N ASP A 305 -17.71 11.28 -6.79
CA ASP A 305 -18.25 11.75 -8.07
C ASP A 305 -19.27 10.77 -8.67
N PHE A 306 -20.05 11.26 -9.65
CA PHE A 306 -21.03 10.49 -10.40
C PHE A 306 -20.67 10.47 -11.89
N LEU A 307 -20.24 9.31 -12.36
CA LEU A 307 -20.02 9.05 -13.78
C LEU A 307 -21.34 8.74 -14.48
N VAL A 308 -21.49 9.21 -15.71
CA VAL A 308 -22.72 9.08 -16.49
C VAL A 308 -22.45 8.27 -17.76
N GLN A 309 -23.24 7.25 -18.01
CA GLN A 309 -23.28 6.54 -19.28
C GLN A 309 -24.29 7.19 -20.23
N HIS A 310 -23.92 8.35 -20.79
CA HIS A 310 -24.76 9.12 -21.71
C HIS A 310 -23.92 10.00 -22.65
N PRO A 311 -24.38 10.29 -23.89
CA PRO A 311 -23.67 11.17 -24.83
C PRO A 311 -23.38 12.61 -24.34
N SER A 312 -24.03 13.05 -23.27
CA SER A 312 -23.83 14.39 -22.69
C SER A 312 -22.47 14.59 -22.04
N GLY A 313 -21.76 13.50 -21.71
CA GLY A 313 -20.45 13.56 -21.09
C GLY A 313 -20.29 12.53 -19.95
N PRO A 314 -19.04 12.29 -19.53
CA PRO A 314 -18.74 11.23 -18.57
C PRO A 314 -19.06 11.59 -17.12
N PHE A 315 -19.30 12.87 -16.80
CA PHE A 315 -19.58 13.35 -15.44
C PHE A 315 -20.93 14.05 -15.37
N PHE A 316 -21.64 13.88 -14.26
CA PHE A 316 -22.88 14.61 -14.05
C PHE A 316 -22.59 16.10 -13.79
N SER A 317 -23.25 16.98 -14.54
CA SER A 317 -23.23 18.43 -14.32
C SER A 317 -24.41 19.09 -15.01
N LEU A 318 -24.85 20.23 -14.47
CA LEU A 318 -25.84 21.10 -15.09
C LEU A 318 -25.15 22.19 -15.91
N THR A 319 -25.80 22.61 -16.99
CA THR A 319 -25.47 23.86 -17.67
C THR A 319 -25.78 25.06 -16.77
N GLU A 320 -25.24 26.22 -17.11
CA GLU A 320 -25.48 27.47 -16.38
C GLU A 320 -26.97 27.79 -16.22
N ASN A 321 -27.76 27.59 -17.28
CA ASN A 321 -29.18 27.88 -17.27
C ASN A 321 -29.97 26.85 -16.44
N GLU A 322 -29.63 25.56 -16.55
CA GLU A 322 -30.22 24.51 -15.72
C GLU A 322 -29.92 24.74 -14.23
N TYR A 323 -28.68 25.10 -13.89
CA TYR A 323 -28.30 25.38 -12.51
C TYR A 323 -28.97 26.63 -11.95
N LYS A 324 -29.12 27.71 -12.74
CA LYS A 324 -29.89 28.89 -12.31
C LYS A 324 -31.34 28.54 -11.97
N LYS A 325 -31.98 27.67 -12.74
CA LYS A 325 -33.33 27.15 -12.41
C LYS A 325 -33.29 26.31 -11.13
N ALA A 326 -32.26 25.48 -10.97
CA ALA A 326 -32.08 24.65 -9.79
C ALA A 326 -31.93 25.47 -8.51
N THR A 327 -31.08 26.50 -8.51
CA THR A 327 -30.84 27.37 -7.35
C THR A 327 -32.02 28.29 -7.04
N GLN A 328 -32.82 28.67 -8.05
CA GLN A 328 -34.09 29.36 -7.82
C GLN A 328 -35.10 28.50 -7.03
N ARG A 329 -35.17 27.19 -7.32
CA ARG A 329 -36.07 26.27 -6.61
C ARG A 329 -35.47 25.78 -5.28
N TYR A 330 -34.16 25.58 -5.25
CA TYR A 330 -33.41 25.03 -4.12
C TYR A 330 -32.27 25.99 -3.74
N PRO A 331 -32.56 27.11 -3.04
CA PRO A 331 -31.55 28.10 -2.66
C PRO A 331 -30.42 27.50 -1.81
N GLN A 332 -30.69 26.42 -1.07
CA GLN A 332 -29.68 25.71 -0.27
C GLN A 332 -28.52 25.14 -1.09
N LEU A 333 -28.69 24.96 -2.40
CA LEU A 333 -27.60 24.52 -3.29
C LEU A 333 -26.43 25.52 -3.34
N GLN A 334 -26.67 26.79 -2.96
CA GLN A 334 -25.66 27.85 -2.88
C GLN A 334 -25.11 28.05 -1.46
N THR A 335 -25.73 27.44 -0.44
CA THR A 335 -25.28 27.57 0.94
C THR A 335 -23.96 26.81 1.11
N PRO A 336 -22.97 27.37 1.82
CA PRO A 336 -21.77 26.64 2.19
C PRO A 336 -22.14 25.34 2.93
N SER A 337 -21.49 24.25 2.56
CA SER A 337 -21.60 22.94 3.19
C SER A 337 -20.23 22.52 3.69
N ASP A 338 -20.18 21.56 4.62
CA ASP A 338 -18.94 20.90 5.03
C ASP A 338 -18.26 20.17 3.86
N LEU A 339 -19.04 19.82 2.83
CA LEU A 339 -18.55 19.30 1.56
C LEU A 339 -18.21 20.43 0.58
N ASN A 340 -17.02 20.33 -0.02
CA ASN A 340 -16.63 21.23 -1.11
C ASN A 340 -17.18 20.69 -2.43
N TYR A 341 -18.39 21.13 -2.79
CA TYR A 341 -19.02 20.77 -4.05
C TYR A 341 -18.38 21.47 -5.24
N TYR A 342 -18.22 20.73 -6.34
CA TYR A 342 -17.85 21.31 -7.62
C TYR A 342 -19.03 22.09 -8.20
N ASP A 343 -18.71 23.17 -8.91
CA ASP A 343 -19.72 24.08 -9.45
C ASP A 343 -20.69 23.34 -10.38
N ARG A 344 -22.00 23.56 -10.17
CA ARG A 344 -23.12 22.98 -10.95
C ARG A 344 -23.15 21.44 -10.98
N SER A 345 -22.49 20.78 -10.03
CA SER A 345 -22.45 19.31 -9.92
C SER A 345 -22.78 18.82 -8.51
N ALA A 346 -22.94 17.50 -8.39
CA ALA A 346 -22.96 16.74 -7.14
C ALA A 346 -21.57 16.15 -6.78
N THR A 347 -20.55 16.35 -7.60
CA THR A 347 -19.15 16.02 -7.25
C THR A 347 -18.77 16.76 -5.97
N ALA A 348 -18.25 16.04 -4.99
CA ALA A 348 -17.89 16.59 -3.69
C ALA A 348 -16.44 16.23 -3.34
N SER A 349 -15.76 17.11 -2.61
CA SER A 349 -14.41 16.84 -2.11
C SER A 349 -14.22 17.23 -0.65
N ILE A 350 -13.39 16.46 0.03
CA ILE A 350 -13.02 16.65 1.42
C ILE A 350 -11.48 16.74 1.49
N HIS A 351 -10.99 17.90 1.91
CA HIS A 351 -9.56 18.11 2.14
C HIS A 351 -9.12 17.43 3.43
N ILE A 352 -8.31 16.37 3.32
CA ILE A 352 -7.87 15.58 4.47
C ILE A 352 -6.62 16.22 5.09
N GLY A 353 -6.87 17.13 6.02
CA GLY A 353 -5.93 17.59 7.04
C GLY A 353 -6.45 17.40 8.48
N GLN A 354 -7.69 16.94 8.64
CA GLN A 354 -8.44 16.83 9.91
C GLN A 354 -9.16 15.48 10.09
N ASN A 355 -8.61 14.36 9.56
CA ASN A 355 -9.23 13.03 9.64
C ASN A 355 -10.64 12.90 9.03
N SER A 356 -10.98 13.75 8.07
CA SER A 356 -12.31 13.75 7.45
C SER A 356 -12.40 12.68 6.35
N TYR A 357 -13.36 11.76 6.46
CA TYR A 357 -13.75 10.78 5.44
C TYR A 357 -15.21 11.05 5.06
N PHE A 358 -15.65 10.55 3.90
CA PHE A 358 -17.08 10.43 3.66
C PHE A 358 -17.67 9.45 4.67
N ASP A 359 -18.71 9.90 5.36
CA ASP A 359 -19.57 9.13 6.24
C ASP A 359 -20.98 9.04 5.64
N ASN A 360 -21.89 8.35 6.31
CA ASN A 360 -23.24 8.13 5.80
C ASN A 360 -24.01 9.46 5.60
N GLU A 361 -23.78 10.46 6.45
CA GLU A 361 -24.48 11.75 6.39
C GLU A 361 -23.99 12.59 5.21
N THR A 362 -22.67 12.68 5.03
CA THR A 362 -22.07 13.37 3.89
C THR A 362 -22.43 12.72 2.55
N ILE A 363 -22.46 11.38 2.47
CA ILE A 363 -22.95 10.67 1.29
C ILE A 363 -24.43 10.93 1.05
N LEU A 364 -25.27 10.87 2.09
CA LEU A 364 -26.69 11.17 1.95
C LEU A 364 -26.92 12.59 1.42
N ASN A 365 -26.23 13.59 1.99
CA ASN A 365 -26.28 14.98 1.53
C ASN A 365 -25.86 15.12 0.06
N GLN A 366 -24.84 14.36 -0.36
CA GLN A 366 -24.39 14.35 -1.76
C GLN A 366 -25.44 13.76 -2.70
N PHE A 367 -26.09 12.66 -2.33
CA PHE A 367 -27.18 12.04 -3.09
C PHE A 367 -28.43 12.93 -3.14
N GLU A 368 -28.80 13.57 -2.04
CA GLU A 368 -29.89 14.55 -2.01
C GLU A 368 -29.62 15.71 -2.98
N ARG A 369 -28.39 16.22 -3.00
CA ARG A 369 -27.96 17.23 -3.97
C ARG A 369 -28.09 16.71 -5.39
N LEU A 370 -27.64 15.49 -5.67
CA LEU A 370 -27.79 14.87 -6.99
C LEU A 370 -29.26 14.82 -7.41
N PHE A 371 -30.17 14.34 -6.56
CA PHE A 371 -31.60 14.25 -6.88
C PHE A 371 -32.26 15.61 -7.10
N GLN A 372 -31.84 16.64 -6.36
CA GLN A 372 -32.29 18.01 -6.61
C GLN A 372 -31.83 18.50 -7.99
N LEU A 373 -30.59 18.21 -8.39
CA LEU A 373 -30.03 18.64 -9.68
C LEU A 373 -30.59 17.84 -10.86
N LEU A 374 -30.81 16.53 -10.72
CA LEU A 374 -31.29 15.65 -11.81
C LEU A 374 -32.61 16.13 -12.42
N GLN A 375 -33.50 16.72 -11.60
CA GLN A 375 -34.78 17.29 -12.06
C GLN A 375 -34.63 18.38 -13.13
N PHE A 376 -33.45 19.01 -13.23
CA PHE A 376 -33.19 20.11 -14.15
C PHE A 376 -32.33 19.70 -15.34
N LYS A 377 -31.84 18.46 -15.40
CA LYS A 377 -31.02 17.99 -16.51
C LYS A 377 -31.93 17.69 -17.71
N GLU A 378 -32.05 18.64 -18.64
CA GLU A 378 -33.01 18.56 -19.75
C GLU A 378 -32.76 17.34 -20.65
N GLN A 379 -31.48 16.95 -20.81
CA GLN A 379 -31.08 15.77 -21.57
C GLN A 379 -31.56 14.45 -20.94
N PHE A 380 -31.88 14.43 -19.65
CA PHE A 380 -32.31 13.24 -18.91
C PHE A 380 -33.82 13.20 -18.74
N LYS A 381 -34.54 14.18 -19.28
CA LYS A 381 -36.00 14.21 -19.24
C LYS A 381 -36.57 12.96 -19.90
N ASP A 382 -37.62 12.40 -19.31
CA ASP A 382 -38.31 11.19 -19.78
C ASP A 382 -37.42 9.91 -19.79
N HIS A 383 -36.31 9.91 -19.04
CA HIS A 383 -35.50 8.73 -18.79
C HIS A 383 -35.79 8.13 -17.41
N ASP A 384 -35.62 6.82 -17.29
CA ASP A 384 -35.40 6.18 -16.00
C ASP A 384 -33.94 6.36 -15.58
N ILE A 385 -33.67 6.39 -14.29
CA ILE A 385 -32.31 6.55 -13.75
C ILE A 385 -32.03 5.39 -12.80
N GLU A 386 -30.93 4.70 -13.06
CA GLU A 386 -30.36 3.68 -12.18
C GLU A 386 -28.99 4.13 -11.71
N ILE A 387 -28.77 4.12 -10.39
CA ILE A 387 -27.50 4.49 -9.78
C ILE A 387 -26.82 3.23 -9.25
N ILE A 388 -25.57 3.04 -9.64
CA ILE A 388 -24.72 1.91 -9.25
C ILE A 388 -23.68 2.45 -8.28
N VAL A 389 -23.65 1.87 -7.08
CA VAL A 389 -22.70 2.14 -6.00
C VAL A 389 -21.99 0.84 -5.63
N ASP A 390 -20.83 0.95 -4.98
CA ASP A 390 -20.25 -0.20 -4.30
C ASP A 390 -20.99 -0.50 -2.97
N ASN A 391 -20.63 -1.60 -2.32
CA ASN A 391 -21.24 -2.00 -1.05
C ASN A 391 -20.44 -1.48 0.16
N ALA A 392 -19.80 -0.31 0.03
CA ALA A 392 -19.17 0.35 1.16
C ALA A 392 -20.21 0.57 2.28
N ARG A 393 -19.74 0.49 3.53
CA ARG A 393 -20.61 0.70 4.71
C ARG A 393 -21.31 2.05 4.70
N THR A 394 -20.71 3.04 4.03
CA THR A 394 -21.22 4.40 3.85
C THR A 394 -22.38 4.48 2.87
N HIS A 395 -22.41 3.62 1.85
CA HIS A 395 -23.55 3.48 0.92
C HIS A 395 -24.71 2.69 1.52
N SER A 396 -24.42 1.81 2.47
CA SER A 396 -25.45 1.11 3.24
C SER A 396 -25.85 1.93 4.47
N ALA A 397 -26.83 2.82 4.35
CA ALA A 397 -27.54 3.28 5.53
C ALA A 397 -28.18 2.07 6.19
N LYS A 398 -27.84 1.79 7.45
CA LYS A 398 -28.34 0.61 8.16
C LYS A 398 -29.85 0.75 8.31
N SER A 399 -30.62 0.08 7.45
CA SER A 399 -32.04 -0.14 7.70
C SER A 399 -32.12 -0.85 9.04
N HIS A 400 -32.61 -0.17 10.07
CA HIS A 400 -32.71 -0.77 11.38
C HIS A 400 -33.77 -1.87 11.32
N SER A 401 -33.36 -3.11 11.60
CA SER A 401 -34.30 -4.22 11.65
C SER A 401 -34.96 -4.26 13.03
N LEU A 402 -36.25 -4.56 13.07
CA LEU A 402 -36.93 -4.93 14.32
C LEU A 402 -36.23 -6.09 15.06
N LEU A 403 -35.46 -6.92 14.33
CA LEU A 403 -34.66 -8.00 14.91
C LEU A 403 -33.50 -7.52 15.78
N ASP A 404 -33.05 -6.28 15.58
CA ASP A 404 -31.95 -5.68 16.32
C ASP A 404 -32.37 -5.03 17.63
N PHE A 405 -33.67 -4.80 17.83
CA PHE A 405 -34.20 -4.24 19.07
C PHE A 405 -34.50 -5.34 20.09
N GLY A 406 -34.21 -5.05 21.36
CA GLY A 406 -34.65 -5.83 22.50
C GLY A 406 -36.06 -5.43 22.97
N LYS A 407 -36.63 -6.23 23.88
CA LYS A 407 -38.01 -6.05 24.36
C LYS A 407 -38.15 -4.90 25.36
N SER A 408 -37.24 -4.86 26.34
CA SER A 408 -37.38 -4.06 27.57
C SER A 408 -36.47 -2.83 27.57
N ILE A 409 -36.69 -1.93 28.52
CA ILE A 409 -35.82 -0.77 28.76
C ILE A 409 -34.37 -1.22 29.01
N GLY A 410 -33.40 -0.49 28.45
CA GLY A 410 -31.97 -0.77 28.60
C GLY A 410 -31.48 -1.99 27.83
N THR A 411 -32.29 -2.54 26.92
CA THR A 411 -31.88 -3.66 26.05
C THR A 411 -31.35 -3.16 24.71
N ARG A 412 -30.88 -4.08 23.86
CA ARG A 412 -30.25 -3.77 22.57
C ARG A 412 -31.10 -2.78 21.75
N CYS A 413 -30.50 -1.68 21.32
CA CYS A 413 -31.10 -0.71 20.43
C CYS A 413 -30.01 -0.22 19.45
N PRO A 414 -30.18 -0.40 18.13
CA PRO A 414 -29.11 -0.13 17.17
C PRO A 414 -28.99 1.34 16.76
N ILE A 415 -29.94 2.20 17.14
CA ILE A 415 -30.09 3.57 16.63
C ILE A 415 -30.62 4.51 17.71
N ASP A 416 -30.35 5.81 17.57
CA ASP A 416 -30.73 6.82 18.56
C ASP A 416 -32.12 7.42 18.30
N THR A 417 -32.49 7.58 17.03
CA THR A 417 -33.79 8.11 16.60
C THR A 417 -34.33 7.36 15.39
N ILE A 418 -35.66 7.30 15.26
CA ILE A 418 -36.37 6.80 14.09
C ILE A 418 -37.18 7.94 13.47
N ASP A 419 -36.77 8.37 12.28
CA ASP A 419 -37.53 9.31 11.46
C ASP A 419 -38.55 8.54 10.61
N TYR A 420 -39.83 8.94 10.67
CA TYR A 420 -40.89 8.33 9.87
C TYR A 420 -41.98 9.30 9.47
N ILE A 421 -42.75 8.96 8.44
CA ILE A 421 -43.93 9.75 8.03
C ILE A 421 -45.17 9.04 8.55
N ASP A 422 -45.97 9.73 9.35
CA ASP A 422 -47.21 9.17 9.90
C ASP A 422 -48.29 8.98 8.83
N SER A 423 -49.43 8.38 9.19
CA SER A 423 -50.55 8.16 8.27
C SER A 423 -51.19 9.45 7.72
N ARG A 424 -50.81 10.63 8.24
CA ARG A 424 -51.26 11.95 7.78
C ARG A 424 -50.24 12.64 6.88
N GLY A 425 -49.11 11.99 6.59
CA GLY A 425 -48.05 12.58 5.78
C GLY A 425 -47.13 13.53 6.56
N VAL A 426 -47.20 13.53 7.89
CA VAL A 426 -46.37 14.42 8.73
C VAL A 426 -45.11 13.68 9.17
N LYS A 427 -43.94 14.33 9.03
CA LYS A 427 -42.67 13.80 9.54
C LYS A 427 -42.71 13.78 11.07
N GLN A 428 -42.42 12.62 11.64
CA GLN A 428 -42.30 12.37 13.07
C GLN A 428 -40.88 11.87 13.36
N ILE A 429 -40.39 12.19 14.55
CA ILE A 429 -39.11 11.72 15.06
C ILE A 429 -39.41 10.98 16.35
N LEU A 430 -38.95 9.73 16.46
CA LEU A 430 -39.08 8.91 17.64
C LEU A 430 -37.71 8.71 18.27
N ASP A 431 -37.49 9.30 19.43
CA ASP A 431 -36.30 9.04 20.25
C ASP A 431 -36.29 7.59 20.75
N CYS A 432 -35.23 6.85 20.45
CA CYS A 432 -35.03 5.49 20.92
C CYS A 432 -34.36 5.42 22.31
N TYR A 433 -34.07 6.57 22.93
CA TYR A 433 -33.54 6.69 24.29
C TYR A 433 -34.40 7.63 25.12
N PHE A 434 -34.47 7.39 26.43
CA PHE A 434 -35.20 8.29 27.34
C PHE A 434 -34.44 9.62 27.47
N GLN A 435 -35.12 10.71 27.11
CA GLN A 435 -34.58 12.07 27.23
C GLN A 435 -34.82 12.69 28.63
N SER A 436 -35.75 12.15 29.42
CA SER A 436 -36.07 12.59 30.77
C SER A 436 -36.56 11.44 31.67
N GLY A 437 -36.64 11.68 32.98
CA GLY A 437 -37.16 10.71 33.97
C GLY A 437 -36.10 9.81 34.63
N SER A 438 -36.54 8.72 35.27
CA SER A 438 -35.65 7.81 36.01
C SER A 438 -34.76 6.93 35.12
N ASN A 439 -35.08 6.84 33.83
CA ASN A 439 -34.39 5.97 32.86
C ASN A 439 -33.55 6.76 31.84
N VAL A 440 -33.23 8.04 32.09
CA VAL A 440 -32.47 8.90 31.16
C VAL A 440 -31.22 8.20 30.63
N GLY A 441 -31.01 8.29 29.32
CA GLY A 441 -29.86 7.67 28.64
C GLY A 441 -29.96 6.15 28.47
N SER A 442 -30.99 5.50 29.02
CA SER A 442 -31.29 4.10 28.71
C SER A 442 -32.08 3.99 27.41
N SER A 443 -31.88 2.91 26.67
CA SER A 443 -32.64 2.64 25.45
C SER A 443 -34.09 2.28 25.74
N LYS A 444 -35.00 2.73 24.88
CA LYS A 444 -36.40 2.32 24.83
C LYS A 444 -36.46 1.00 24.06
N GLY A 445 -36.71 -0.10 24.76
CA GLY A 445 -37.03 -1.37 24.08
C GLY A 445 -38.32 -1.27 23.28
N LEU A 446 -38.60 -2.27 22.42
CA LEU A 446 -39.78 -2.25 21.55
C LEU A 446 -41.10 -2.09 22.31
N PHE A 447 -41.17 -2.54 23.56
CA PHE A 447 -42.40 -2.43 24.35
C PHE A 447 -42.69 -0.98 24.71
N GLU A 448 -41.67 -0.19 25.05
CA GLU A 448 -41.86 1.21 25.36
C GLU A 448 -42.13 2.03 24.09
N ILE A 449 -41.38 1.73 23.02
CA ILE A 449 -41.65 2.33 21.71
C ILE A 449 -43.10 2.09 21.26
N SER A 450 -43.64 0.88 21.46
CA SER A 450 -45.04 0.58 21.10
C SER A 450 -46.06 1.46 21.84
N LYS A 451 -45.77 1.84 23.09
CA LYS A 451 -46.64 2.75 23.84
C LYS A 451 -46.58 4.17 23.30
N GLU A 452 -45.40 4.67 22.97
CA GLU A 452 -45.22 6.02 22.39
C GLU A 452 -45.89 6.14 21.01
N LEU A 453 -45.90 5.04 20.25
CA LEU A 453 -46.61 4.93 18.98
C LEU A 453 -48.12 4.70 19.14
N ASN A 454 -48.64 4.65 20.37
CA ASN A 454 -50.05 4.36 20.70
C ASN A 454 -50.55 3.02 20.10
N ILE A 455 -49.69 2.01 20.04
CA ILE A 455 -50.03 0.67 19.56
C ILE A 455 -50.44 -0.19 20.76
N ALA A 456 -51.65 -0.75 20.71
CA ALA A 456 -52.14 -1.62 21.77
C ALA A 456 -51.38 -2.96 21.77
N VAL A 457 -50.65 -3.21 22.86
CA VAL A 457 -49.82 -4.42 23.03
C VAL A 457 -50.18 -5.10 24.35
N PRO A 458 -50.36 -6.44 24.39
CA PRO A 458 -50.61 -7.16 25.64
C PRO A 458 -49.42 -7.07 26.61
N ASP A 459 -49.69 -6.94 27.92
CA ASP A 459 -48.65 -6.83 28.97
C ASP A 459 -47.63 -7.97 28.95
N LYS A 460 -48.06 -9.17 28.52
CA LYS A 460 -47.24 -10.40 28.47
C LYS A 460 -46.83 -10.81 27.04
N VAL A 461 -46.75 -9.86 26.10
CA VAL A 461 -46.32 -10.13 24.71
C VAL A 461 -44.91 -10.72 24.65
N LYS A 462 -44.64 -11.68 23.77
CA LYS A 462 -43.25 -12.14 23.51
C LYS A 462 -42.56 -11.19 22.53
N LEU A 463 -41.23 -11.15 22.54
CA LEU A 463 -40.46 -10.28 21.65
C LEU A 463 -40.77 -10.54 20.16
N HIS A 464 -40.94 -11.81 19.77
CA HIS A 464 -41.30 -12.16 18.40
C HIS A 464 -42.67 -11.58 17.99
N ASP A 465 -43.69 -11.75 18.84
CA ASP A 465 -45.04 -11.22 18.58
C ASP A 465 -45.04 -9.69 18.51
N LEU A 466 -44.26 -9.03 19.38
CA LEU A 466 -44.10 -7.59 19.39
C LEU A 466 -43.46 -7.06 18.10
N ARG A 467 -42.46 -7.78 17.56
CA ARG A 467 -41.87 -7.46 16.26
C ARG A 467 -42.90 -7.59 15.14
N ASN A 468 -43.71 -8.65 15.15
CA ASN A 468 -44.76 -8.83 14.14
C ASN A 468 -45.82 -7.71 14.21
N ILE A 469 -46.21 -7.28 15.41
CA ILE A 469 -47.16 -6.16 15.61
C ILE A 469 -46.59 -4.85 15.05
N LEU A 470 -45.30 -4.60 15.27
CA LEU A 470 -44.63 -3.36 14.85
C LEU A 470 -44.19 -3.36 13.39
N ALA A 471 -44.10 -4.52 12.73
CA ALA A 471 -43.57 -4.67 11.38
C ALA A 471 -44.33 -3.83 10.33
N ASP A 472 -45.64 -3.65 10.51
CA ASP A 472 -46.48 -2.89 9.61
C ASP A 472 -46.53 -1.38 9.93
N HIS A 473 -45.97 -0.96 11.07
CA HIS A 473 -45.99 0.44 11.46
C HIS A 473 -45.02 1.26 10.57
N PRO A 474 -45.41 2.48 10.12
CA PRO A 474 -44.56 3.31 9.26
C PRO A 474 -43.14 3.58 9.81
N ALA A 475 -42.98 3.59 11.14
CA ALA A 475 -41.69 3.74 11.81
C ALA A 475 -40.71 2.58 11.55
N PHE A 476 -41.20 1.37 11.29
CA PHE A 476 -40.38 0.16 11.12
C PHE A 476 -40.54 -0.49 9.75
N LYS A 477 -41.44 0.05 8.93
CA LYS A 477 -41.60 -0.40 7.56
C LYS A 477 -40.34 -0.03 6.81
N ILE A 478 -39.55 -1.04 6.44
CA ILE A 478 -38.31 -0.87 5.69
C ILE A 478 -38.61 0.05 4.52
N VAL A 479 -37.94 1.21 4.49
CA VAL A 479 -38.04 2.18 3.41
C VAL A 479 -37.29 1.70 2.17
N SER A 480 -37.52 0.44 1.78
CA SER A 480 -37.11 -0.11 0.49
C SER A 480 -37.92 0.52 -0.64
N SER A 481 -38.98 1.27 -0.31
CA SER A 481 -39.75 2.08 -1.23
C SER A 481 -39.92 3.49 -0.67
N PHE A 482 -38.88 4.33 -0.74
CA PHE A 482 -39.12 5.77 -0.85
C PHE A 482 -39.77 6.01 -2.23
N LEU A 483 -41.08 5.80 -2.31
CA LEU A 483 -41.89 6.28 -3.41
C LEU A 483 -41.94 7.80 -3.25
N TYR A 484 -41.06 8.51 -3.96
CA TYR A 484 -41.17 9.96 -4.10
C TYR A 484 -42.58 10.25 -4.61
N THR A 485 -43.35 11.00 -3.83
CA THR A 485 -44.75 11.28 -4.11
C THR A 485 -44.88 11.95 -5.47
N ARG A 486 -45.64 11.25 -6.31
CA ARG A 486 -46.08 11.48 -7.67
C ARG A 486 -46.57 12.91 -7.95
N GLU A 487 -45.66 13.83 -8.23
CA GLU A 487 -45.93 14.99 -9.09
C GLU A 487 -45.05 14.87 -10.33
N ARG A 488 -45.57 14.15 -11.34
CA ARG A 488 -45.09 14.02 -12.73
C ARG A 488 -43.56 14.13 -12.94
N SER A 489 -42.98 13.00 -13.35
CA SER A 489 -41.72 12.75 -14.08
C SER A 489 -40.71 11.92 -13.27
N SER A 490 -40.32 10.77 -13.84
CA SER A 490 -39.21 9.85 -13.46
C SER A 490 -39.39 8.97 -12.21
N TRP A 491 -39.16 7.66 -12.39
CA TRP A 491 -39.01 6.67 -11.31
C TRP A 491 -37.53 6.54 -10.94
N PHE A 492 -37.23 6.43 -9.64
CA PHE A 492 -35.89 6.13 -9.13
C PHE A 492 -35.91 4.75 -8.49
N TYR A 493 -35.09 3.83 -8.98
CA TYR A 493 -34.85 2.54 -8.33
C TYR A 493 -33.46 2.55 -7.70
N PHE A 494 -33.41 2.43 -6.37
CA PHE A 494 -32.18 2.07 -5.66
C PHE A 494 -32.09 0.55 -5.62
N TYR A 495 -31.08 0.00 -6.28
CA TYR A 495 -30.67 -1.37 -6.06
C TYR A 495 -29.47 -1.37 -5.12
N LEU A 496 -29.72 -1.59 -3.83
CA LEU A 496 -28.71 -2.09 -2.90
C LEU A 496 -28.60 -3.60 -3.12
N PHE A 497 -27.45 -4.08 -3.59
CA PHE A 497 -27.18 -5.52 -3.72
C PHE A 497 -26.17 -6.00 -2.69
#